data_AF-C5KL18-F1
#
_entry.id   AF-C5KL18-F1
#
_cell.length_a   1.000
_cell.length_b   1.000
_cell.length_c   1.000
_cell.angle_alpha   90.00
_cell.angle_beta   90.00
_cell.angle_gamma   90.00
#
_symmetry.space_group_name_H-M   'P 1'
#
loop_
_entity.id
_entity.type
_entity.pdbx_description
1 polymer ?
#
loop_
_entity_poly.entity_id
_entity_poly.type
_entity_poly.pdbx_seq_one_letter_code
_entity_poly.pdbx_strand_id
1 'polypeptide(L)'
;MSSIPILLLLLIYDVAHAETPMELPGSAHSGEHPFIRVFAEELVPSAPPENLFLCPMNVTDGVNLTSWPSEAVTIDGTYCINYNELMEYKHRGDFLKCLTEVTNATTHALDMLGIDAAVIDGTLLGWQRHDKNHIPWDVDADLVVMQNHCLNAFSEFATDHHKNMASLLQEYLPDDSRYRVAGIIYGDGSELDPDDWEGCDARELRVILHHGHKACHVDVFHMLQSEPSGDWDCASCPGYDEGIVTVCRGMNEACALYDDFFPMKWDRLDGGDVKVPNKVHAALKSYFGTLDYALLNLREIPINYEFGSNILVVGRTLLSNTTINGSSSPEVNLRGSFGEDSQVDTSVVTSMGLPLNMEESNSEEKIVAANWPLKLEGRSNLD
;
A
#
# COMPACT_ATOMS: atom_id res chain seq x y z
N MET A 1 -15.75 -1.23 -62.74
CA MET A 1 -14.35 -1.49 -62.32
C MET A 1 -13.99 -0.38 -61.36
N SER A 2 -14.48 -0.46 -60.13
CA SER A 2 -13.83 -1.08 -58.94
C SER A 2 -12.53 -0.38 -58.58
N SER A 3 -12.53 0.45 -57.52
CA SER A 3 -12.21 0.00 -56.17
C SER A 3 -12.26 1.13 -55.11
N ILE A 4 -13.07 0.86 -54.07
CA ILE A 4 -12.90 1.08 -52.61
C ILE A 4 -12.63 2.51 -52.08
N PRO A 5 -13.53 3.07 -51.23
CA PRO A 5 -13.21 4.21 -50.36
C PRO A 5 -12.57 3.72 -49.05
N ILE A 6 -11.50 4.41 -48.63
CA ILE A 6 -10.80 4.21 -47.36
C ILE A 6 -11.69 4.75 -46.23
N LEU A 7 -12.10 3.85 -45.35
CA LEU A 7 -12.78 4.13 -44.10
C LEU A 7 -11.72 4.64 -43.09
N LEU A 8 -11.79 5.93 -42.76
CA LEU A 8 -10.99 6.57 -41.72
C LEU A 8 -11.56 6.13 -40.36
N LEU A 9 -10.89 5.23 -39.65
CA LEU A 9 -11.20 4.84 -38.28
C LEU A 9 -10.33 5.67 -37.34
N LEU A 10 -10.90 6.77 -36.84
CA LEU A 10 -10.41 7.52 -35.69
C LEU A 10 -10.62 6.65 -34.44
N LEU A 11 -9.56 6.03 -33.93
CA LEU A 11 -9.51 5.53 -32.56
C LEU A 11 -9.02 6.68 -31.68
N ILE A 12 -9.98 7.46 -31.19
CA ILE A 12 -9.80 8.32 -30.02
C ILE A 12 -9.89 7.38 -28.83
N TYR A 13 -8.76 7.09 -28.19
CA TYR A 13 -8.75 6.45 -26.88
C TYR A 13 -8.88 7.57 -25.84
N ASP A 14 -10.08 7.67 -25.26
CA ASP A 14 -10.34 8.35 -24.00
C ASP A 14 -9.50 7.67 -22.90
N VAL A 15 -8.47 8.35 -22.40
CA VAL A 15 -7.84 8.03 -21.11
C VAL A 15 -7.70 9.34 -20.35
N ALA A 16 -8.81 9.75 -19.75
CA ALA A 16 -8.90 10.66 -18.62
C ALA A 16 -10.37 10.73 -18.21
N HIS A 17 -10.82 9.75 -17.43
CA HIS A 17 -11.92 9.99 -16.51
C HIS A 17 -11.35 9.78 -15.12
N ALA A 18 -11.23 10.87 -14.37
CA ALA A 18 -11.30 10.81 -12.93
C ALA A 18 -12.59 10.04 -12.59
N GLU A 19 -12.42 8.79 -12.20
CA GLU A 19 -13.55 7.98 -11.76
C GLU A 19 -14.11 8.62 -10.50
N THR A 20 -15.34 9.12 -10.62
CA THR A 20 -16.27 9.22 -9.50
C THR A 20 -16.11 8.00 -8.60
N PRO A 21 -16.12 8.13 -7.25
CA PRO A 21 -16.02 6.99 -6.35
C PRO A 21 -17.06 5.96 -6.78
N MET A 22 -16.58 4.83 -7.26
CA MET A 22 -17.41 3.78 -7.82
C MET A 22 -18.35 3.35 -6.71
N GLU A 23 -19.65 3.63 -6.84
CA GLU A 23 -20.64 2.90 -6.06
C GLU A 23 -20.37 1.43 -6.33
N LEU A 24 -19.92 0.70 -5.30
CA LEU A 24 -19.84 -0.75 -5.36
C LEU A 24 -21.15 -1.26 -5.96
N PRO A 25 -21.12 -2.20 -6.92
CA PRO A 25 -22.31 -2.98 -7.17
C PRO A 25 -22.55 -3.76 -5.88
N GLY A 26 -23.42 -3.25 -5.00
CA GLY A 26 -23.99 -3.99 -3.89
C GLY A 26 -24.86 -5.17 -4.34
N SER A 27 -24.57 -5.81 -5.48
CA SER A 27 -25.41 -6.87 -6.03
C SER A 27 -24.78 -7.87 -7.03
N ALA A 28 -23.47 -7.89 -7.33
CA ALA A 28 -22.98 -8.77 -8.42
C ALA A 28 -21.96 -9.86 -8.06
N HIS A 29 -21.33 -9.85 -6.88
CA HIS A 29 -20.48 -10.96 -6.44
C HIS A 29 -21.03 -11.50 -5.11
N SER A 30 -21.69 -12.66 -5.18
CA SER A 30 -22.02 -13.46 -4.02
C SER A 30 -20.79 -14.33 -3.76
N GLY A 31 -20.08 -14.11 -2.66
CA GLY A 31 -19.02 -15.02 -2.24
C GLY A 31 -19.58 -16.41 -1.96
N GLU A 32 -18.74 -17.44 -2.01
CA GLU A 32 -19.16 -18.83 -1.72
C GLU A 32 -19.30 -19.10 -0.20
N HIS A 33 -19.60 -18.06 0.58
CA HIS A 33 -19.46 -18.03 2.02
C HIS A 33 -20.77 -17.60 2.68
N PRO A 34 -21.77 -18.48 2.79
CA PRO A 34 -23.06 -18.08 3.35
C PRO A 34 -22.93 -17.59 4.80
N PHE A 35 -21.94 -18.10 5.54
CA PHE A 35 -21.64 -17.65 6.89
C PHE A 35 -20.14 -17.65 7.15
N ILE A 36 -19.68 -16.68 7.95
CA ILE A 36 -18.29 -16.60 8.41
C ILE A 36 -18.29 -16.59 9.94
N ARG A 37 -17.54 -17.52 10.55
CA ARG A 37 -17.23 -17.48 11.98
C ARG A 37 -15.99 -16.61 12.18
N VAL A 38 -16.18 -15.44 12.75
CA VAL A 38 -15.17 -14.42 13.02
C VAL A 38 -14.45 -14.73 14.32
N PHE A 39 -13.13 -14.57 14.35
CA PHE A 39 -12.30 -14.68 15.57
C PHE A 39 -11.66 -13.33 15.87
N ALA A 40 -12.29 -12.52 16.72
CA ALA A 40 -11.90 -11.12 16.93
C ALA A 40 -10.47 -10.96 17.50
N GLU A 41 -9.99 -11.97 18.23
CA GLU A 41 -8.66 -12.05 18.81
C GLU A 41 -7.57 -12.45 17.81
N GLU A 42 -7.93 -13.01 16.65
CA GLU A 42 -6.95 -13.40 15.64
C GLU A 42 -6.37 -12.14 14.95
N LEU A 43 -5.05 -12.10 14.84
CA LEU A 43 -4.32 -10.99 14.24
C LEU A 43 -4.23 -11.19 12.73
N VAL A 44 -4.59 -10.15 11.98
CA VAL A 44 -4.52 -10.12 10.51
C VAL A 44 -3.15 -10.56 9.98
N PRO A 45 -2.00 -10.04 10.48
CA PRO A 45 -0.69 -10.39 9.91
C PRO A 45 -0.32 -11.88 10.06
N SER A 46 -0.98 -12.61 10.96
CA SER A 46 -0.71 -14.03 11.21
C SER A 46 -1.79 -14.96 10.66
N ALA A 47 -2.90 -14.40 10.14
CA ALA A 47 -3.99 -15.19 9.61
C ALA A 47 -3.62 -15.76 8.24
N PRO A 48 -3.89 -17.04 7.96
CA PRO A 48 -3.64 -17.61 6.64
C PRO A 48 -4.61 -16.99 5.61
N PRO A 49 -4.22 -16.86 4.32
CA PRO A 49 -5.02 -16.17 3.31
C PRO A 49 -6.46 -16.66 3.18
N GLU A 50 -6.70 -17.97 3.34
CA GLU A 50 -8.04 -18.56 3.30
C GLU A 50 -8.97 -18.12 4.45
N ASN A 51 -8.43 -17.52 5.50
CA ASN A 51 -9.18 -16.99 6.63
C ASN A 51 -9.35 -15.46 6.54
N LEU A 52 -8.83 -14.81 5.50
CA LEU A 52 -8.94 -13.36 5.30
C LEU A 52 -10.08 -13.05 4.35
N PHE A 53 -11.00 -12.19 4.82
CA PHE A 53 -12.17 -11.75 4.06
C PHE A 53 -12.23 -10.23 4.04
N LEU A 54 -12.58 -9.68 2.89
CA LEU A 54 -12.98 -8.30 2.72
C LEU A 54 -14.51 -8.23 2.71
N CYS A 55 -15.09 -7.54 3.69
CA CYS A 55 -16.54 -7.50 3.87
C CYS A 55 -17.09 -6.06 3.83
N PRO A 56 -18.26 -5.83 3.22
CA PRO A 56 -18.98 -4.57 3.35
C PRO A 56 -19.28 -4.20 4.80
N MET A 57 -19.22 -2.92 5.16
CA MET A 57 -19.46 -2.50 6.55
C MET A 57 -20.84 -2.93 7.06
N ASN A 58 -21.85 -3.03 6.19
CA ASN A 58 -23.23 -3.38 6.56
C ASN A 58 -23.46 -4.88 6.83
N VAL A 59 -22.48 -5.78 6.60
CA VAL A 59 -22.61 -7.20 7.04
C VAL A 59 -22.69 -7.35 8.56
N THR A 60 -22.53 -6.24 9.25
CA THR A 60 -22.56 -6.09 10.69
C THR A 60 -23.92 -5.63 11.22
N ASP A 61 -24.89 -5.37 10.32
CA ASP A 61 -26.24 -4.97 10.66
C ASP A 61 -26.91 -6.02 11.57
N GLY A 62 -27.24 -5.61 12.79
CA GLY A 62 -27.83 -6.48 13.82
C GLY A 62 -26.85 -6.96 14.90
N VAL A 63 -25.56 -6.66 14.76
CA VAL A 63 -24.53 -6.84 15.80
C VAL A 63 -24.15 -5.45 16.33
N ASN A 64 -24.06 -5.25 17.65
CA ASN A 64 -23.60 -3.96 18.22
C ASN A 64 -22.07 -3.92 18.21
N LEU A 65 -21.51 -2.99 17.43
CA LEU A 65 -20.08 -2.96 17.05
C LEU A 65 -19.29 -1.81 17.67
N THR A 66 -19.91 -1.05 18.57
CA THR A 66 -19.19 0.02 19.29
C THR A 66 -17.97 -0.53 20.05
N SER A 67 -17.97 -1.83 20.32
CA SER A 67 -16.79 -2.66 20.61
C SER A 67 -17.05 -4.07 20.03
N TRP A 68 -16.42 -4.45 18.91
CA TRP A 68 -16.59 -5.81 18.36
C TRP A 68 -16.28 -6.86 19.46
N PRO A 69 -17.09 -7.94 19.56
CA PRO A 69 -17.06 -8.87 20.68
C PRO A 69 -15.71 -9.56 20.83
N SER A 70 -15.26 -9.78 22.07
CA SER A 70 -14.07 -10.56 22.42
C SER A 70 -14.25 -12.08 22.22
N GLU A 71 -15.41 -12.50 21.71
CA GLU A 71 -15.79 -13.89 21.49
C GLU A 71 -16.15 -14.07 20.02
N ALA A 72 -15.99 -15.29 19.53
CA ALA A 72 -16.27 -15.62 18.14
C ALA A 72 -17.76 -15.42 17.79
N VAL A 73 -18.04 -14.67 16.73
CA VAL A 73 -19.39 -14.43 16.20
C VAL A 73 -19.56 -14.95 14.79
N THR A 74 -20.78 -15.34 14.44
CA THR A 74 -21.12 -15.72 13.07
C THR A 74 -21.79 -14.55 12.37
N ILE A 75 -21.25 -14.12 11.24
CA ILE A 75 -21.82 -13.07 10.38
C ILE A 75 -22.36 -13.66 9.08
N ASP A 76 -23.24 -12.90 8.41
CA ASP A 76 -23.61 -13.18 7.03
C ASP A 76 -22.41 -12.86 6.13
N GLY A 77 -21.87 -13.90 5.48
CA GLY A 77 -20.70 -13.79 4.62
C GLY A 77 -21.01 -13.60 3.15
N THR A 78 -22.30 -13.52 2.77
CA THR A 78 -22.75 -13.60 1.37
C THR A 78 -22.07 -12.58 0.46
N TYR A 79 -21.76 -11.39 0.99
CA TYR A 79 -21.11 -10.30 0.25
C TYR A 79 -19.63 -10.11 0.59
N CYS A 80 -19.07 -10.98 1.42
CA CYS A 80 -17.64 -10.97 1.70
C CYS A 80 -16.88 -11.68 0.58
N ILE A 81 -15.69 -11.17 0.28
CA ILE A 81 -14.78 -11.73 -0.73
C ILE A 81 -13.54 -12.25 0.02
N ASN A 82 -13.22 -13.53 -0.11
CA ASN A 82 -11.99 -14.08 0.46
C ASN A 82 -10.76 -13.68 -0.35
N TYR A 83 -9.56 -13.94 0.15
CA TYR A 83 -8.31 -13.62 -0.56
C TYR A 83 -8.22 -14.21 -1.98
N ASN A 84 -8.58 -15.48 -2.16
CA ASN A 84 -8.50 -16.14 -3.48
C ASN A 84 -9.52 -15.55 -4.46
N GLU A 85 -10.75 -15.30 -4.02
CA GLU A 85 -11.78 -14.63 -4.81
C GLU A 85 -11.33 -13.22 -5.20
N LEU A 86 -10.67 -12.49 -4.29
CA LEU A 86 -10.09 -11.18 -4.59
C LEU A 86 -8.97 -11.27 -5.63
N MET A 87 -8.12 -12.29 -5.55
CA MET A 87 -7.07 -12.53 -6.55
C MET A 87 -7.64 -12.88 -7.93
N GLU A 88 -8.79 -13.54 -7.99
CA GLU A 88 -9.48 -13.87 -9.24
C GLU A 88 -10.29 -12.69 -9.78
N TYR A 89 -10.81 -11.82 -8.91
CA TYR A 89 -11.64 -10.68 -9.28
C TYR A 89 -10.93 -9.78 -10.29
N LYS A 90 -11.49 -9.64 -11.50
CA LYS A 90 -10.88 -8.91 -12.63
C LYS A 90 -9.43 -9.34 -12.93
N HIS A 91 -9.05 -10.59 -12.65
CA HIS A 91 -7.68 -11.12 -12.74
C HIS A 91 -6.65 -10.26 -11.98
N ARG A 92 -6.96 -10.01 -10.70
CA ARG A 92 -6.15 -9.18 -9.81
C ARG A 92 -4.76 -9.76 -9.53
N GLY A 93 -4.67 -11.07 -9.30
CA GLY A 93 -3.41 -11.75 -9.04
C GLY A 93 -2.42 -11.61 -10.21
N ASP A 94 -2.92 -11.65 -11.45
CA ASP A 94 -2.07 -11.42 -12.63
C ASP A 94 -1.66 -9.95 -12.76
N PHE A 95 -2.52 -9.02 -12.33
CA PHE A 95 -2.18 -7.60 -12.29
C PHE A 95 -1.09 -7.30 -11.25
N LEU A 96 -1.18 -7.87 -10.04
CA LEU A 96 -0.15 -7.71 -9.01
C LEU A 96 1.20 -8.31 -9.45
N LYS A 97 1.19 -9.47 -10.12
CA LYS A 97 2.41 -10.03 -10.73
C LYS A 97 3.02 -9.10 -11.79
N CYS A 98 2.17 -8.44 -12.59
CA CYS A 98 2.62 -7.42 -13.54
C CYS A 98 3.30 -6.25 -12.81
N LEU A 99 2.71 -5.77 -11.70
CA LEU A 99 3.31 -4.73 -10.86
C LEU A 99 4.68 -5.16 -10.30
N THR A 100 4.78 -6.40 -9.82
CA THR A 100 6.06 -6.98 -9.36
C THR A 100 7.11 -7.00 -10.47
N GLU A 101 6.73 -7.42 -11.69
CA GLU A 101 7.64 -7.46 -12.85
C GLU A 101 8.14 -6.06 -13.22
N VAL A 102 7.23 -5.09 -13.38
CA VAL A 102 7.61 -3.73 -13.80
C VAL A 102 8.40 -2.99 -12.72
N THR A 103 8.05 -3.15 -11.43
CA THR A 103 8.79 -2.54 -10.32
C THR A 103 10.20 -3.08 -10.22
N ASN A 104 10.37 -4.40 -10.35
CA ASN A 104 11.66 -5.07 -10.35
C ASN A 104 12.54 -4.59 -11.53
N ALA A 105 12.00 -4.62 -12.75
CA ALA A 105 12.72 -4.18 -13.94
C ALA A 105 13.15 -2.71 -13.85
N THR A 106 12.24 -1.82 -13.42
CA THR A 106 12.54 -0.39 -13.26
C THR A 106 13.58 -0.16 -12.18
N THR A 107 13.50 -0.85 -11.03
CA THR A 107 14.47 -0.67 -9.95
C THR A 107 15.89 -1.06 -10.39
N HIS A 108 16.04 -2.18 -11.11
CA HIS A 108 17.35 -2.58 -11.67
C HIS A 108 17.83 -1.64 -12.77
N ALA A 109 16.94 -1.18 -13.65
CA ALA A 109 17.31 -0.23 -14.71
C ALA A 109 17.84 1.09 -14.13
N LEU A 110 17.20 1.61 -13.09
CA LEU A 110 17.66 2.79 -12.36
C LEU A 110 18.98 2.53 -11.62
N ASP A 111 19.13 1.38 -10.96
CA ASP A 111 20.38 1.00 -10.29
C ASP A 111 21.58 0.92 -11.26
N MET A 112 21.38 0.40 -12.47
CA MET A 112 22.42 0.35 -13.51
C MET A 112 22.87 1.75 -13.97
N LEU A 113 21.98 2.73 -13.89
CA LEU A 113 22.28 4.15 -14.14
C LEU A 113 22.90 4.86 -12.93
N GLY A 114 23.14 4.15 -11.81
CA GLY A 114 23.60 4.74 -10.56
C GLY A 114 22.53 5.53 -9.80
N ILE A 115 21.25 5.37 -10.16
CA ILE A 115 20.12 6.02 -9.51
C ILE A 115 19.53 5.06 -8.47
N ASP A 116 19.78 5.35 -7.20
CA ASP A 116 19.11 4.68 -6.10
C ASP A 116 17.61 5.01 -6.09
N ALA A 117 16.78 3.99 -6.32
CA ALA A 117 15.32 4.06 -6.33
C ALA A 117 14.72 3.13 -5.27
N ALA A 118 13.84 3.63 -4.40
CA ALA A 118 13.17 2.81 -3.39
C ALA A 118 11.65 2.89 -3.50
N VAL A 119 10.96 1.82 -3.09
CA VAL A 119 9.49 1.81 -3.03
C VAL A 119 8.98 2.83 -2.00
N ILE A 120 7.90 3.53 -2.35
CA ILE A 120 7.22 4.52 -1.50
C ILE A 120 5.69 4.34 -1.53
N ASP A 121 4.94 5.28 -0.93
CA ASP A 121 3.48 5.37 -1.00
C ASP A 121 2.77 4.02 -0.76
N GLY A 122 1.80 3.65 -1.60
CA GLY A 122 1.01 2.41 -1.47
C GLY A 122 1.89 1.17 -1.53
N THR A 123 2.95 1.21 -2.33
CA THR A 123 3.88 0.09 -2.51
C THR A 123 4.70 -0.20 -1.25
N LEU A 124 5.27 0.83 -0.62
CA LEU A 124 5.99 0.67 0.66
C LEU A 124 5.06 0.29 1.80
N LEU A 125 3.83 0.82 1.77
CA LEU A 125 2.80 0.49 2.75
C LEU A 125 2.39 -0.98 2.62
N GLY A 126 2.20 -1.45 1.39
CA GLY A 126 2.02 -2.85 1.03
C GLY A 126 3.13 -3.71 1.60
N TRP A 127 4.37 -3.36 1.26
CA TRP A 127 5.57 -4.06 1.71
C TRP A 127 5.60 -4.21 3.24
N GLN A 128 5.28 -3.14 3.97
CA GLN A 128 5.28 -3.11 5.43
C GLN A 128 4.10 -3.89 6.05
N ARG A 129 2.93 -3.91 5.40
CA ARG A 129 1.67 -4.43 5.97
C ARG A 129 1.33 -5.86 5.55
N HIS A 130 1.78 -6.29 4.37
CA HIS A 130 1.35 -7.53 3.72
C HIS A 130 2.51 -8.52 3.55
N ASP A 131 3.39 -8.61 4.56
CA ASP A 131 4.56 -9.51 4.53
C ASP A 131 5.36 -9.37 3.22
N LYS A 132 5.74 -8.12 2.90
CA LYS A 132 6.48 -7.79 1.67
C LYS A 132 5.72 -8.10 0.38
N ASN A 133 4.40 -7.89 0.35
CA ASN A 133 3.57 -7.98 -0.86
C ASN A 133 2.90 -6.64 -1.18
N HIS A 134 2.34 -6.54 -2.39
CA HIS A 134 1.48 -5.42 -2.77
C HIS A 134 0.21 -5.37 -1.90
N ILE A 135 -0.36 -4.17 -1.78
CA ILE A 135 -1.72 -4.05 -1.27
C ILE A 135 -2.66 -4.76 -2.26
N PRO A 136 -3.52 -5.71 -1.80
CA PRO A 136 -4.36 -6.49 -2.70
C PRO A 136 -5.30 -5.68 -3.59
N TRP A 137 -5.47 -4.39 -3.33
CA TRP A 137 -6.33 -3.44 -4.06
C TRP A 137 -5.59 -2.21 -4.63
N ASP A 138 -4.25 -2.19 -4.62
CA ASP A 138 -3.44 -1.13 -5.26
C ASP A 138 -3.57 -1.05 -6.79
N VAL A 139 -3.53 0.13 -7.39
CA VAL A 139 -3.76 0.27 -8.85
C VAL A 139 -2.48 0.51 -9.67
N ASP A 140 -1.36 0.66 -8.99
CA ASP A 140 -0.04 0.99 -9.52
C ASP A 140 1.04 0.61 -8.50
N ALA A 141 2.28 0.94 -8.82
CA ALA A 141 3.39 0.87 -7.88
C ALA A 141 4.16 2.20 -7.90
N ASP A 142 4.86 2.51 -6.81
CA ASP A 142 5.55 3.80 -6.64
C ASP A 142 6.99 3.60 -6.20
N LEU A 143 7.89 4.29 -6.89
CA LEU A 143 9.30 4.43 -6.57
C LEU A 143 9.64 5.90 -6.33
N VAL A 144 10.67 6.13 -5.53
CA VAL A 144 11.25 7.45 -5.31
C VAL A 144 12.72 7.45 -5.69
N VAL A 145 13.17 8.52 -6.34
CA VAL A 145 14.57 8.82 -6.61
C VAL A 145 14.89 10.26 -6.23
N MET A 146 16.16 10.56 -6.02
CA MET A 146 16.61 11.94 -5.84
C MET A 146 16.82 12.59 -7.21
N GLN A 147 16.29 13.80 -7.41
CA GLN A 147 16.41 14.50 -8.69
C GLN A 147 17.88 14.73 -9.07
N ASN A 148 18.74 15.05 -8.09
CA ASN A 148 20.17 15.20 -8.34
C ASN A 148 20.82 13.91 -8.85
N HIS A 149 20.37 12.74 -8.40
CA HIS A 149 20.88 11.46 -8.91
C HIS A 149 20.45 11.25 -10.37
N CYS A 150 19.21 11.61 -10.72
CA CYS A 150 18.74 11.61 -12.11
C CYS A 150 19.60 12.52 -12.99
N LEU A 151 19.84 13.77 -12.56
CA LEU A 151 20.64 14.75 -13.31
C LEU A 151 22.07 14.26 -13.55
N ASN A 152 22.70 13.67 -12.52
CA ASN A 152 24.04 13.10 -12.64
C ASN A 152 24.07 11.93 -13.64
N ALA A 153 23.13 11.00 -13.52
CA ALA A 153 23.03 9.86 -14.42
C ALA A 153 22.77 10.30 -15.87
N PHE A 154 21.87 11.25 -16.09
CA PHE A 154 21.63 11.79 -17.42
C PHE A 154 22.88 12.44 -18.00
N SER A 155 23.59 13.25 -17.22
CA SER A 155 24.84 13.88 -17.68
C SER A 155 25.95 12.87 -17.99
N GLU A 156 25.97 11.71 -17.33
CA GLU A 156 27.00 10.69 -17.50
C GLU A 156 26.70 9.74 -18.68
N PHE A 157 25.44 9.32 -18.82
CA PHE A 157 25.06 8.24 -19.74
C PHE A 157 24.29 8.71 -20.98
N ALA A 158 23.71 9.90 -20.98
CA ALA A 158 23.00 10.40 -22.15
C ALA A 158 23.97 10.70 -23.31
N THR A 159 23.42 10.63 -24.51
CA THR A 159 24.10 10.88 -25.79
C THR A 159 23.22 11.81 -26.61
N ASP A 160 23.68 12.23 -27.80
CA ASP A 160 22.93 13.16 -28.66
C ASP A 160 21.55 12.66 -29.11
N HIS A 161 21.25 11.36 -29.00
CA HIS A 161 19.93 10.80 -29.31
C HIS A 161 18.98 10.75 -28.10
N HIS A 162 19.49 11.01 -26.90
CA HIS A 162 18.71 11.07 -25.67
C HIS A 162 18.32 12.51 -25.37
N LYS A 163 17.03 12.85 -25.56
CA LYS A 163 16.51 14.17 -25.18
C LYS A 163 16.17 14.24 -23.69
N ASN A 164 15.70 13.14 -23.11
CA ASN A 164 15.16 13.11 -21.76
C ASN A 164 15.40 11.76 -21.07
N MET A 165 15.21 11.71 -19.76
CA MET A 165 15.48 10.52 -18.95
C MET A 165 14.58 9.35 -19.35
N ALA A 166 13.40 9.58 -19.91
CA ALA A 166 12.54 8.50 -20.39
C ALA A 166 13.19 7.74 -21.55
N SER A 167 13.78 8.45 -22.52
CA SER A 167 14.46 7.80 -23.65
C SER A 167 15.74 7.09 -23.22
N LEU A 168 16.47 7.62 -22.23
CA LEU A 168 17.65 6.95 -21.66
C LEU A 168 17.25 5.68 -20.88
N LEU A 169 16.30 5.79 -19.95
CA LEU A 169 15.85 4.67 -19.11
C LEU A 169 15.29 3.52 -19.95
N GLN A 170 14.62 3.83 -21.07
CA GLN A 170 14.09 2.84 -21.99
C GLN A 170 15.16 1.85 -22.50
N GLU A 171 16.42 2.29 -22.68
CA GLU A 171 17.52 1.43 -23.14
C GLU A 171 18.05 0.47 -22.06
N TYR A 172 17.73 0.74 -20.79
CA TYR A 172 18.17 -0.05 -19.63
C TYR A 172 17.10 -1.02 -19.13
N LEU A 173 15.86 -0.88 -19.62
CA LEU A 173 14.82 -1.88 -19.40
C LEU A 173 15.14 -3.15 -20.20
N PRO A 174 14.60 -4.32 -19.80
CA PRO A 174 14.76 -5.55 -20.57
C PRO A 174 14.40 -5.32 -22.04
N ASP A 175 15.21 -5.86 -22.97
CA ASP A 175 15.01 -5.77 -24.43
C ASP A 175 13.76 -6.56 -24.85
N ASP A 176 12.61 -5.96 -24.55
CA ASP A 176 11.27 -6.49 -24.71
C ASP A 176 10.35 -5.31 -25.05
N SER A 177 9.68 -5.43 -26.20
CA SER A 177 8.77 -4.39 -26.72
C SER A 177 7.53 -4.15 -25.86
N ARG A 178 7.35 -4.90 -24.76
CA ARG A 178 6.28 -4.70 -23.78
C ARG A 178 6.50 -3.48 -22.87
N TYR A 179 7.73 -2.97 -22.75
CA TYR A 179 8.04 -1.84 -21.87
C TYR A 179 7.96 -0.51 -22.59
N ARG A 180 7.44 0.51 -21.90
CA ARG A 180 7.47 1.90 -22.34
C ARG A 180 7.74 2.85 -21.17
N VAL A 181 8.53 3.89 -21.39
CA VAL A 181 8.74 4.97 -20.42
C VAL A 181 8.11 6.28 -20.93
N ALA A 182 7.47 7.02 -20.03
CA ALA A 182 6.91 8.35 -20.31
C ALA A 182 7.20 9.32 -19.17
N GLY A 183 7.29 10.62 -19.47
CA GLY A 183 7.20 11.67 -18.46
C GLY A 183 5.75 11.99 -18.16
N ILE A 184 5.41 12.29 -16.91
CA ILE A 184 4.03 12.52 -16.46
C ILE A 184 3.86 13.95 -15.93
N ILE A 185 2.72 14.55 -16.23
CA ILE A 185 2.26 15.78 -15.58
C ILE A 185 1.85 15.44 -14.15
N TYR A 186 2.72 15.81 -13.23
CA TYR A 186 2.52 15.57 -11.80
C TYR A 186 1.16 16.06 -11.30
N GLY A 187 0.42 15.17 -10.62
CA GLY A 187 -0.90 15.44 -10.04
C GLY A 187 -2.07 15.37 -11.03
N ASP A 188 -1.82 15.39 -12.34
CA ASP A 188 -2.83 15.18 -13.38
C ASP A 188 -2.78 13.75 -13.95
N GLY A 189 -1.59 13.14 -13.98
CA GLY A 189 -1.38 11.76 -14.41
C GLY A 189 -1.36 11.58 -15.93
N SER A 190 -1.54 12.65 -16.71
CA SER A 190 -1.40 12.63 -18.16
C SER A 190 0.07 12.64 -18.61
N GLU A 191 0.32 12.09 -19.79
CA GLU A 191 1.65 12.01 -20.35
C GLU A 191 2.11 13.35 -20.93
N LEU A 192 3.36 13.70 -20.65
CA LEU A 192 4.07 14.77 -21.34
C LEU A 192 4.40 14.32 -22.76
N ASP A 193 4.29 15.25 -23.72
CA ASP A 193 4.87 15.02 -25.05
C ASP A 193 6.39 14.81 -24.87
N PRO A 194 6.99 13.72 -25.42
CA PRO A 194 8.43 13.49 -25.34
C PRO A 194 9.28 14.66 -25.85
N ASP A 195 8.72 15.53 -26.69
CA ASP A 195 9.39 16.70 -27.21
C ASP A 195 9.29 17.96 -26.35
N ASP A 196 8.46 17.97 -25.31
CA ASP A 196 8.19 19.15 -24.48
C ASP A 196 9.07 19.27 -23.23
N TRP A 197 9.98 18.31 -22.99
CA TRP A 197 10.87 18.32 -21.82
C TRP A 197 12.23 17.69 -22.12
N GLU A 198 13.24 18.07 -21.32
CA GLU A 198 14.62 17.64 -21.47
C GLU A 198 15.17 17.07 -20.16
N GLY A 199 16.21 16.24 -20.26
CA GLY A 199 16.91 15.67 -19.10
C GLY A 199 15.97 15.07 -18.05
N CYS A 200 15.98 15.65 -16.84
CA CYS A 200 15.19 15.21 -15.69
C CYS A 200 14.12 16.24 -15.27
N ASP A 201 13.63 17.04 -16.22
CA ASP A 201 12.66 18.11 -15.94
C ASP A 201 11.28 17.58 -15.52
N ALA A 202 10.87 16.41 -16.03
CA ALA A 202 9.67 15.74 -15.57
C ALA A 202 9.83 15.37 -14.09
N ARG A 203 8.84 15.75 -13.26
CA ARG A 203 8.85 15.44 -11.81
C ARG A 203 8.44 14.00 -11.51
N GLU A 204 7.86 13.33 -12.49
CA GLU A 204 7.34 11.98 -12.41
C GLU A 204 7.62 11.30 -13.75
N LEU A 205 8.17 10.09 -13.70
CA LEU A 205 8.29 9.20 -14.85
C LEU A 205 7.40 7.99 -14.61
N ARG A 206 6.78 7.47 -15.65
CA ARG A 206 6.00 6.24 -15.60
C ARG A 206 6.64 5.19 -16.48
N VAL A 207 6.93 4.03 -15.90
CA VAL A 207 7.34 2.84 -16.64
C VAL A 207 6.15 1.90 -16.74
N ILE A 208 5.71 1.64 -17.97
CA ILE A 208 4.53 0.86 -18.30
C ILE A 208 4.97 -0.48 -18.84
N LEU A 209 4.36 -1.55 -18.33
CA LEU A 209 4.50 -2.90 -18.83
C LEU A 209 3.17 -3.39 -19.43
N HIS A 210 3.20 -3.73 -20.71
CA HIS A 210 2.07 -4.36 -21.39
C HIS A 210 2.15 -5.89 -21.23
N HIS A 211 1.26 -6.46 -20.40
CA HIS A 211 1.15 -7.91 -20.19
C HIS A 211 -0.15 -8.44 -20.83
N GLY A 212 -0.03 -8.95 -22.06
CA GLY A 212 -1.19 -9.38 -22.85
C GLY A 212 -2.09 -8.21 -23.23
N HIS A 213 -3.35 -8.21 -22.76
CA HIS A 213 -4.32 -7.14 -22.99
C HIS A 213 -4.40 -6.12 -21.84
N LYS A 214 -3.52 -6.24 -20.84
CA LYS A 214 -3.47 -5.36 -19.68
C LYS A 214 -2.19 -4.52 -19.70
N ALA A 215 -2.28 -3.33 -19.12
CA ALA A 215 -1.11 -2.53 -18.78
C ALA A 215 -1.07 -2.39 -17.26
N CYS A 216 0.13 -2.49 -16.70
CA CYS A 216 0.44 -2.08 -15.34
C CYS A 216 1.60 -1.10 -15.40
N HIS A 217 1.82 -0.33 -14.35
CA HIS A 217 2.90 0.64 -14.35
C HIS A 217 3.47 0.87 -12.96
N VAL A 218 4.67 1.43 -12.95
CA VAL A 218 5.31 1.99 -11.77
C VAL A 218 5.63 3.45 -12.03
N ASP A 219 5.26 4.32 -11.10
CA ASP A 219 5.57 5.73 -11.10
C ASP A 219 6.86 6.00 -10.32
N VAL A 220 7.73 6.81 -10.89
CA VAL A 220 9.04 7.16 -10.34
C VAL A 220 9.01 8.65 -10.02
N PHE A 221 8.85 8.96 -8.74
CA PHE A 221 8.76 10.32 -8.25
C PHE A 221 10.14 10.89 -7.96
N HIS A 222 10.40 12.08 -8.47
CA HIS A 222 11.62 12.83 -8.18
C HIS A 222 11.43 13.64 -6.90
N MET A 223 12.28 13.38 -5.90
CA MET A 223 12.40 14.26 -4.74
C MET A 223 13.52 15.29 -4.93
N LEU A 224 13.20 16.51 -4.53
CA LEU A 224 14.14 17.60 -4.39
C LEU A 224 14.91 17.41 -3.09
N GLN A 225 16.18 17.78 -3.09
CA GLN A 225 17.05 17.74 -1.92
C GLN A 225 17.41 19.18 -1.55
N SER A 226 17.30 19.54 -0.27
CA SER A 226 17.78 20.84 0.19
C SER A 226 19.28 20.94 0.01
N GLU A 227 19.74 22.00 -0.65
CA GLU A 227 21.17 22.31 -0.69
C GLU A 227 21.61 22.95 0.64
N PRO A 228 22.79 22.59 1.18
CA PRO A 228 23.33 23.23 2.39
C PRO A 228 23.52 24.75 2.25
N SER A 229 23.56 25.28 1.02
CA SER A 229 23.67 26.70 0.71
C SER A 229 22.34 27.46 0.61
N GLY A 230 21.21 26.82 0.92
CA GLY A 230 19.92 27.49 1.11
C GLY A 230 19.04 27.55 -0.13
N ASP A 231 18.77 26.40 -0.74
CA ASP A 231 17.66 26.28 -1.68
C ASP A 231 16.32 26.22 -0.93
N TRP A 232 15.31 26.92 -1.42
CA TRP A 232 14.06 27.20 -0.70
C TRP A 232 12.98 26.14 -0.93
N ASP A 233 13.16 25.26 -1.90
CA ASP A 233 12.12 24.33 -2.34
C ASP A 233 11.67 23.36 -1.24
N CYS A 234 12.59 22.93 -0.36
CA CYS A 234 12.31 22.08 0.79
C CYS A 234 12.47 22.81 2.14
N ALA A 235 12.45 24.15 2.16
CA ALA A 235 12.71 24.95 3.36
C ALA A 235 11.66 24.78 4.48
N SER A 236 10.46 24.32 4.12
CA SER A 236 9.38 24.04 5.08
C SER A 236 9.48 22.66 5.74
N CYS A 237 10.39 21.81 5.26
CA CYS A 237 10.50 20.46 5.78
C CYS A 237 11.15 20.45 7.18
N PRO A 238 10.71 19.56 8.08
CA PRO A 238 11.26 19.47 9.42
C PRO A 238 12.76 19.12 9.34
N GLY A 239 13.57 19.83 10.12
CA GLY A 239 15.03 19.69 10.12
C GLY A 239 15.78 20.66 9.20
N TYR A 240 15.11 21.38 8.30
CA TYR A 240 15.77 22.36 7.42
C TYR A 240 16.44 23.48 8.22
N ASP A 241 15.70 24.10 9.17
CA ASP A 241 16.22 25.15 10.05
C ASP A 241 17.33 24.66 11.00
N GLU A 242 17.49 23.34 11.14
CA GLU A 242 18.53 22.69 11.94
C GLU A 242 19.80 22.41 11.11
N GLY A 243 19.80 22.76 9.81
CA GLY A 243 20.90 22.52 8.88
C GLY A 243 21.03 21.05 8.45
N ILE A 244 19.97 20.26 8.61
CA ILE A 244 19.90 18.86 8.18
C ILE A 244 19.44 18.84 6.72
N VAL A 245 19.99 17.92 5.93
CA VAL A 245 19.57 17.73 4.54
C VAL A 245 18.15 17.15 4.53
N THR A 246 17.19 17.96 4.10
CA THR A 246 15.79 17.58 3.92
C THR A 246 15.49 17.26 2.45
N VAL A 247 14.39 16.54 2.24
CA VAL A 247 13.90 16.18 0.91
C VAL A 247 12.39 16.39 0.83
N CYS A 248 11.90 16.73 -0.36
CA CYS A 248 10.49 17.02 -0.60
C CYS A 248 10.05 16.69 -2.04
N ARG A 249 8.77 16.35 -2.20
CA ARG A 249 8.12 16.06 -3.49
C ARG A 249 7.47 17.33 -4.05
N GLY A 250 8.28 18.39 -4.22
CA GLY A 250 7.82 19.75 -4.57
C GLY A 250 7.61 20.65 -3.34
N MET A 251 7.10 21.88 -3.55
CA MET A 251 6.93 22.85 -2.46
C MET A 251 5.93 22.35 -1.41
N ASN A 252 6.45 21.86 -0.28
CA ASN A 252 5.70 21.45 0.92
C ASN A 252 4.94 20.10 0.85
N GLU A 253 5.23 19.24 -0.13
CA GLU A 253 4.62 17.90 -0.21
C GLU A 253 5.62 16.81 0.19
N ALA A 254 5.15 15.82 0.95
CA ALA A 254 5.92 14.66 1.40
C ALA A 254 7.33 15.00 1.93
N CYS A 255 7.39 15.85 2.97
CA CYS A 255 8.63 16.30 3.58
C CYS A 255 9.27 15.24 4.49
N ALA A 256 10.57 15.02 4.31
CA ALA A 256 11.34 14.05 5.08
C ALA A 256 12.82 14.46 5.21
N LEU A 257 13.60 13.67 5.95
CA LEU A 257 15.05 13.78 5.97
C LEU A 257 15.66 12.92 4.87
N TYR A 258 16.77 13.35 4.27
CA TYR A 258 17.51 12.52 3.31
C TYR A 258 17.89 11.14 3.89
N ASP A 259 18.27 11.12 5.17
CA ASP A 259 18.65 9.90 5.93
C ASP A 259 17.47 8.94 6.20
N ASP A 260 16.23 9.39 5.97
CA ASP A 260 15.07 8.48 6.04
C ASP A 260 15.04 7.53 4.83
N PHE A 261 15.62 7.94 3.71
CA PHE A 261 15.72 7.15 2.48
C PHE A 261 17.07 6.47 2.34
N PHE A 262 18.17 7.19 2.59
CA PHE A 262 19.53 6.72 2.30
C PHE A 262 20.26 6.20 3.54
N PRO A 263 21.14 5.18 3.40
CA PRO A 263 21.28 4.33 2.22
C PRO A 263 20.06 3.41 2.05
N MET A 264 19.53 3.33 0.83
CA MET A 264 18.47 2.40 0.48
C MET A 264 19.01 0.97 0.52
N LYS A 265 18.14 -0.03 0.80
CA LYS A 265 18.55 -1.43 0.97
C LYS A 265 17.78 -2.32 0.01
N TRP A 266 18.48 -3.24 -0.67
CA TRP A 266 17.84 -4.29 -1.45
C TRP A 266 17.03 -5.22 -0.55
N ASP A 267 15.80 -5.52 -0.96
CA ASP A 267 14.91 -6.51 -0.40
C ASP A 267 13.99 -7.04 -1.51
N ARG A 268 12.87 -7.68 -1.16
CA ARG A 268 11.89 -8.20 -2.09
C ARG A 268 10.50 -7.65 -1.84
N LEU A 269 9.73 -7.57 -2.92
CA LEU A 269 8.29 -7.30 -2.96
C LEU A 269 7.65 -8.38 -3.84
N ASP A 270 6.81 -9.25 -3.26
CA ASP A 270 6.16 -10.38 -3.95
C ASP A 270 7.16 -11.22 -4.79
N GLY A 271 8.36 -11.41 -4.23
CA GLY A 271 9.44 -12.18 -4.86
C GLY A 271 10.26 -11.44 -5.93
N GLY A 272 9.86 -10.25 -6.37
CA GLY A 272 10.68 -9.35 -7.20
C GLY A 272 11.66 -8.54 -6.35
N ASP A 273 12.83 -8.21 -6.88
CA ASP A 273 13.82 -7.42 -6.15
C ASP A 273 13.45 -5.92 -6.19
N VAL A 274 13.53 -5.25 -5.04
CA VAL A 274 13.27 -3.81 -4.90
C VAL A 274 14.26 -3.21 -3.90
N LYS A 275 14.41 -1.89 -3.85
CA LYS A 275 15.01 -1.24 -2.68
C LYS A 275 13.95 -0.66 -1.78
N VAL A 276 14.24 -0.68 -0.48
CA VAL A 276 13.42 -0.06 0.57
C VAL A 276 14.18 1.10 1.22
N PRO A 277 13.47 2.15 1.70
CA PRO A 277 14.09 3.25 2.43
C PRO A 277 14.84 2.79 3.68
N ASN A 278 15.87 3.55 4.08
CA ASN A 278 16.65 3.26 5.30
C ASN A 278 15.78 3.18 6.56
N LYS A 279 14.80 4.09 6.68
CA LYS A 279 13.84 4.18 7.79
C LYS A 279 12.39 4.12 7.26
N VAL A 280 11.90 2.91 7.02
CA VAL A 280 10.57 2.63 6.46
C VAL A 280 9.44 3.43 7.14
N HIS A 281 9.37 3.46 8.47
CA HIS A 281 8.31 4.20 9.18
C HIS A 281 8.43 5.71 9.05
N ALA A 282 9.64 6.26 8.97
CA ALA A 282 9.84 7.70 8.77
C ALA A 282 9.43 8.10 7.35
N ALA A 283 9.81 7.31 6.34
CA ALA A 283 9.37 7.49 4.96
C ALA A 283 7.83 7.36 4.86
N LEU A 284 7.20 6.32 5.41
CA LEU A 284 5.72 6.21 5.39
C LEU A 284 5.04 7.39 6.10
N LYS A 285 5.63 7.92 7.17
CA LYS A 285 5.10 9.07 7.89
C LYS A 285 5.16 10.36 7.06
N SER A 286 6.13 10.53 6.16
CA SER A 286 6.17 11.73 5.31
C SER A 286 5.01 11.77 4.31
N TYR A 287 4.52 10.62 3.86
CA TYR A 287 3.41 10.52 2.91
C TYR A 287 2.04 10.46 3.59
N PHE A 288 1.91 9.65 4.65
CA PHE A 288 0.61 9.37 5.28
C PHE A 288 0.40 10.05 6.64
N GLY A 289 1.38 10.80 7.14
CA GLY A 289 1.35 11.36 8.48
C GLY A 289 1.34 10.27 9.55
N THR A 290 0.58 10.50 10.63
CA THR A 290 0.44 9.52 11.71
C THR A 290 -0.66 8.51 11.33
N LEU A 291 -0.27 7.48 10.60
CA LEU A 291 -1.14 6.36 10.21
C LEU A 291 -0.87 5.17 11.14
N ASP A 292 -1.93 4.51 11.62
CA ASP A 292 -1.75 3.18 12.24
C ASP A 292 -1.37 2.18 11.15
N TYR A 293 -0.13 1.71 11.17
CA TYR A 293 0.37 0.78 10.16
C TYR A 293 -0.18 -0.63 10.34
N ALA A 294 -0.73 -0.99 11.50
CA ALA A 294 -1.27 -2.33 11.71
C ALA A 294 -2.61 -2.50 10.98
N LEU A 295 -2.75 -3.59 10.22
CA LEU A 295 -4.07 -4.06 9.83
C LEU A 295 -4.70 -4.74 11.04
N LEU A 296 -5.81 -4.17 11.48
CA LEU A 296 -6.56 -4.69 12.62
C LEU A 296 -7.77 -5.44 12.10
N ASN A 297 -8.00 -6.62 12.66
CA ASN A 297 -9.22 -7.37 12.41
C ASN A 297 -10.43 -6.52 12.80
N LEU A 298 -11.48 -6.54 12.00
CA LEU A 298 -12.76 -5.87 12.26
C LEU A 298 -12.69 -4.34 12.28
N ARG A 299 -11.66 -3.78 11.63
CA ARG A 299 -11.53 -2.34 11.40
C ARG A 299 -11.63 -2.05 9.91
N GLU A 300 -12.07 -0.82 9.61
CA GLU A 300 -11.99 -0.27 8.27
C GLU A 300 -10.53 -0.27 7.83
N ILE A 301 -10.34 -0.62 6.58
CA ILE A 301 -9.02 -0.66 5.98
C ILE A 301 -8.62 0.78 5.66
N PRO A 302 -7.58 1.34 6.30
CA PRO A 302 -7.15 2.69 5.99
C PRO A 302 -6.71 2.75 4.53
N ILE A 303 -7.14 3.79 3.81
CA ILE A 303 -6.67 4.08 2.45
C ILE A 303 -7.13 3.01 1.44
N ASN A 304 -8.39 2.57 1.57
CA ASN A 304 -9.03 1.62 0.66
C ASN A 304 -9.82 2.34 -0.44
N TYR A 305 -9.13 2.77 -1.50
CA TYR A 305 -9.74 3.54 -2.59
C TYR A 305 -10.67 2.69 -3.48
N GLU A 306 -10.29 1.45 -3.80
CA GLU A 306 -11.06 0.57 -4.71
C GLU A 306 -12.31 -0.01 -4.04
N PHE A 307 -12.23 -0.35 -2.75
CA PHE A 307 -13.29 -1.10 -2.06
C PHE A 307 -13.99 -0.31 -0.94
N GLY A 308 -13.81 1.02 -0.89
CA GLY A 308 -14.50 1.93 0.02
C GLY A 308 -14.43 1.51 1.49
N SER A 309 -15.55 1.62 2.21
CA SER A 309 -15.63 1.32 3.65
C SER A 309 -15.70 -0.17 4.00
N ASN A 310 -15.10 -1.04 3.18
CA ASN A 310 -14.96 -2.45 3.53
C ASN A 310 -14.05 -2.63 4.75
N ILE A 311 -14.36 -3.66 5.54
CA ILE A 311 -13.60 -4.07 6.72
C ILE A 311 -12.87 -5.37 6.43
N LEU A 312 -11.73 -5.56 7.09
CA LEU A 312 -11.03 -6.84 7.07
C LEU A 312 -11.58 -7.75 8.17
N VAL A 313 -11.89 -8.99 7.81
CA VAL A 313 -12.44 -9.99 8.72
C VAL A 313 -11.54 -11.22 8.70
N VAL A 314 -11.02 -11.60 9.87
CA VAL A 314 -10.38 -12.89 10.09
C VAL A 314 -11.43 -13.88 10.58
N GLY A 315 -11.65 -14.94 9.81
CA GLY A 315 -12.69 -15.91 10.11
C GLY A 315 -12.56 -17.24 9.37
N ARG A 316 -13.56 -18.10 9.54
CA ARG A 316 -13.66 -19.40 8.85
C ARG A 316 -15.05 -19.56 8.25
N THR A 317 -15.12 -20.00 7.00
CA THR A 317 -16.39 -20.25 6.30
C THR A 317 -17.18 -21.36 6.98
N LEU A 318 -18.49 -21.16 7.13
CA LEU A 318 -19.45 -22.15 7.61
C LEU A 318 -20.54 -22.39 6.56
N LEU A 319 -20.94 -23.65 6.39
CA LEU A 319 -22.02 -24.05 5.48
C LEU A 319 -23.43 -23.82 6.06
N SER A 320 -23.54 -23.53 7.35
CA SER A 320 -24.80 -23.28 8.03
C SER A 320 -24.62 -22.31 9.19
N ASN A 321 -25.67 -21.55 9.52
CA ASN A 321 -25.70 -20.71 10.71
C ASN A 321 -25.83 -21.60 11.96
N THR A 322 -24.74 -22.27 12.34
CA THR A 322 -24.66 -22.95 13.62
C THR A 322 -24.28 -21.90 14.66
N THR A 323 -25.29 -21.24 15.21
CA THR A 323 -25.12 -20.56 16.50
C THR A 323 -24.78 -21.66 17.50
N ILE A 324 -23.52 -21.77 17.92
CA ILE A 324 -23.16 -22.64 19.04
C ILE A 324 -23.72 -21.97 20.29
N ASN A 325 -25.03 -22.12 20.51
CA ASN A 325 -25.62 -21.92 21.81
C ASN A 325 -25.05 -23.02 22.70
N GLY A 326 -24.09 -22.65 23.55
CA GLY A 326 -23.51 -23.42 24.65
C GLY A 326 -23.64 -24.94 24.56
N SER A 327 -22.55 -25.61 24.18
CA SER A 327 -22.32 -26.99 24.62
C SER A 327 -20.92 -27.08 25.18
N SER A 328 -20.87 -27.34 26.48
CA SER A 328 -19.75 -27.77 27.31
C SER A 328 -18.46 -28.15 26.58
N SER A 329 -17.34 -27.64 27.09
CA SER A 329 -15.99 -28.18 26.89
C SER A 329 -16.05 -29.71 26.71
N PRO A 330 -15.39 -30.29 25.69
CA PRO A 330 -15.24 -31.73 25.67
C PRO A 330 -14.52 -32.13 26.97
N GLU A 331 -15.13 -33.01 27.75
CA GLU A 331 -14.45 -33.69 28.85
C GLU A 331 -13.15 -34.24 28.30
N VAL A 332 -12.04 -33.71 28.82
CA VAL A 332 -10.73 -34.29 28.67
C VAL A 332 -10.81 -35.68 29.29
N ASN A 333 -11.06 -36.70 28.46
CA ASN A 333 -10.86 -38.10 28.83
C ASN A 333 -9.35 -38.35 28.96
N LEU A 334 -8.77 -37.91 30.08
CA LEU A 334 -7.50 -38.42 30.57
C LEU A 334 -7.74 -39.86 31.05
N ARG A 335 -7.80 -40.79 30.11
CA ARG A 335 -7.70 -42.21 30.41
C ARG A 335 -6.24 -42.50 30.72
N GLY A 336 -5.97 -42.68 32.01
CA GLY A 336 -4.67 -43.09 32.52
C GLY A 336 -4.23 -44.47 32.01
N SER A 337 -2.93 -44.59 31.83
CA SER A 337 -2.21 -45.84 32.06
C SER A 337 -1.19 -45.57 33.17
N PHE A 338 -1.48 -46.15 34.33
CA PHE A 338 -0.53 -46.31 35.43
C PHE A 338 0.51 -47.38 35.06
N GLY A 339 1.76 -47.05 35.36
CA GLY A 339 2.89 -47.94 35.66
C GLY A 339 3.96 -47.00 36.21
N GLU A 340 3.99 -46.77 37.53
CA GLU A 340 5.00 -47.34 38.45
C GLU A 340 6.41 -47.25 37.84
N ASP A 341 7.30 -46.38 38.33
CA ASP A 341 7.96 -46.62 39.61
C ASP A 341 8.75 -45.40 40.13
N SER A 342 8.74 -45.23 41.47
CA SER A 342 9.78 -44.62 42.37
C SER A 342 10.32 -43.19 42.08
N GLN A 343 10.68 -42.30 43.01
CA GLN A 343 10.73 -42.20 44.47
C GLN A 343 11.29 -40.78 44.77
N VAL A 344 10.84 -40.14 45.87
CA VAL A 344 11.66 -39.32 46.81
C VAL A 344 11.82 -37.79 46.60
N ASP A 345 11.27 -37.08 47.60
CA ASP A 345 11.72 -35.91 48.38
C ASP A 345 11.64 -34.42 47.92
N THR A 346 10.66 -33.75 48.56
CA THR A 346 10.74 -32.59 49.50
C THR A 346 11.64 -31.36 49.26
N SER A 347 11.00 -30.18 49.33
CA SER A 347 11.31 -28.93 50.12
C SER A 347 10.74 -27.72 49.35
N VAL A 348 9.72 -26.93 49.77
CA VAL A 348 9.35 -26.12 50.95
C VAL A 348 10.21 -24.84 51.15
N VAL A 349 9.49 -23.72 51.40
CA VAL A 349 9.83 -22.43 52.09
C VAL A 349 10.57 -21.38 51.21
N THR A 350 10.26 -20.07 51.06
CA THR A 350 9.31 -19.02 51.54
C THR A 350 9.60 -17.76 50.68
N SER A 351 8.63 -16.96 50.20
CA SER A 351 7.97 -15.77 50.83
C SER A 351 8.89 -14.59 51.25
N MET A 352 8.49 -13.40 50.76
CA MET A 352 8.51 -12.02 51.33
C MET A 352 8.76 -11.05 50.16
N GLY A 353 8.07 -9.94 49.91
CA GLY A 353 6.99 -9.20 50.56
C GLY A 353 6.77 -7.89 49.76
N LEU A 354 5.51 -7.51 49.61
CA LEU A 354 4.95 -6.23 49.08
C LEU A 354 5.56 -4.97 49.76
N PRO A 355 5.46 -3.73 49.20
CA PRO A 355 4.16 -3.11 48.90
C PRO A 355 4.03 -2.10 47.74
N LEU A 356 2.75 -1.90 47.42
CA LEU A 356 2.11 -0.86 46.61
C LEU A 356 2.54 0.57 47.00
N ASN A 357 2.69 1.43 45.99
CA ASN A 357 2.30 2.83 46.06
C ASN A 357 1.67 3.25 44.72
N MET A 358 0.38 3.56 44.78
CA MET A 358 -0.34 4.35 43.77
C MET A 358 0.13 5.80 43.86
N GLU A 359 0.54 6.38 42.75
CA GLU A 359 0.34 7.80 42.49
C GLU A 359 -0.34 7.93 41.13
N GLU A 360 -1.59 8.39 41.18
CA GLU A 360 -2.38 8.86 40.06
C GLU A 360 -1.74 10.13 39.50
N SER A 361 -1.41 10.14 38.21
CA SER A 361 -1.28 11.37 37.44
C SER A 361 -2.30 11.36 36.31
N ASN A 362 -3.41 12.06 36.56
CA ASN A 362 -4.37 12.50 35.55
C ASN A 362 -3.65 13.25 34.42
N SER A 363 -3.75 12.73 33.20
CA SER A 363 -3.69 13.55 32.00
C SER A 363 -4.96 13.27 31.19
N GLU A 364 -5.94 14.15 31.34
CA GLU A 364 -7.07 14.29 30.43
C GLU A 364 -6.51 14.60 29.03
N GLU A 365 -6.46 13.59 28.15
CA GLU A 365 -6.32 13.84 26.71
C GLU A 365 -7.64 14.42 26.20
N LYS A 366 -7.72 15.75 26.22
CA LYS A 366 -8.61 16.52 25.35
C LYS A 366 -8.22 16.23 23.91
N ILE A 367 -8.94 15.32 23.25
CA ILE A 367 -8.95 15.22 21.80
C ILE A 367 -9.54 16.54 21.28
N VAL A 368 -8.66 17.42 20.82
CA VAL A 368 -9.03 18.57 19.99
C VAL A 368 -9.33 18.01 18.62
N ALA A 369 -10.61 17.97 18.26
CA ALA A 369 -11.06 17.68 16.91
C ALA A 369 -10.48 18.75 15.95
N ALA A 370 -9.46 18.38 15.19
CA ALA A 370 -9.01 19.15 14.05
C ALA A 370 -9.98 18.90 12.89
N ASN A 371 -11.03 19.70 12.81
CA ASN A 371 -11.82 19.85 11.60
C ASN A 371 -10.95 20.52 10.53
N TRP A 372 -10.53 19.79 9.49
CA TRP A 372 -10.15 20.41 8.22
C TRP A 372 -11.37 20.45 7.28
N PRO A 373 -11.61 21.58 6.57
CA PRO A 373 -12.81 21.77 5.79
C PRO A 373 -12.68 21.11 4.41
N LEU A 374 -13.74 20.41 4.02
CA LEU A 374 -14.11 20.14 2.63
C LEU A 374 -14.13 21.47 1.86
N LYS A 375 -13.25 21.62 0.88
CA LYS A 375 -13.23 22.78 0.00
C LYS A 375 -14.38 22.63 -1.00
N LEU A 376 -15.54 23.16 -0.62
CA LEU A 376 -16.64 23.47 -1.53
C LEU A 376 -16.18 24.62 -2.44
N GLU A 377 -16.17 24.37 -3.74
CA GLU A 377 -15.94 25.39 -4.76
C GLU A 377 -17.00 26.49 -4.69
N GLY A 378 -16.58 27.68 -4.28
CA GLY A 378 -17.38 28.89 -4.42
C GLY A 378 -17.24 29.44 -5.84
N ARG A 379 -18.28 29.26 -6.65
CA ARG A 379 -18.56 30.17 -7.77
C ARG A 379 -18.65 31.61 -7.24
N SER A 380 -17.82 32.51 -7.74
CA SER A 380 -18.14 33.93 -7.78
C SER A 380 -18.07 34.42 -9.22
N ASN A 381 -19.25 34.66 -9.79
CA ASN A 381 -19.43 35.69 -10.80
C ASN A 381 -18.94 37.03 -10.23
N LEU A 382 -18.21 37.81 -11.02
CA LEU A 382 -18.65 39.10 -11.55
C LEU A 382 -17.46 39.86 -12.18
N ASP A 383 -17.73 40.34 -13.39
CA ASP A 383 -17.12 41.45 -14.16
C ASP A 383 -15.66 41.36 -14.65
#